data_AF-A0A4V5RMJ8-F1
#
_entry.id   AF-A0A4V5RMJ8-F1
#
_cell.length_a   1.000
_cell.length_b   1.000
_cell.length_c   1.000
_cell.angle_alpha   90.00
_cell.angle_beta   90.00
_cell.angle_gamma   90.00
#
_symmetry.space_group_name_H-M   'P 1'
#
loop_
_entity.id
_entity.type
_entity.pdbx_description
1 polymer ?
#
loop_
_entity_poly.entity_id
_entity_poly.type
_entity_poly.pdbx_seq_one_letter_code
_entity_poly.pdbx_strand_id
1 'polypeptide(L)'
;EVSITITDVDGKSENYTATVTGGEWTLVGQDYSAFAEGTLTVEATVTDIAGNTATSSDTVVKDTLADISVNFDGFGDEYYNSAEVSNGA
;
A
#
# COMPACT_ATOMS: atom_id res chain seq x y z
N GLU A 1 -14.51 11.00 18.90
CA GLU A 1 -13.74 11.03 17.64
C GLU A 1 -12.51 10.18 17.84
N VAL A 2 -11.96 9.61 16.76
CA VAL A 2 -10.68 8.88 16.76
C VAL A 2 -9.72 9.61 15.82
N SER A 3 -8.47 9.79 16.26
CA SER A 3 -7.36 10.27 15.44
C SER A 3 -6.60 9.06 14.90
N ILE A 4 -6.36 9.02 13.60
CA ILE A 4 -5.65 7.92 12.95
C ILE A 4 -4.40 8.47 12.26
N THR A 5 -3.24 7.88 12.53
CA THR A 5 -1.99 8.16 11.83
C THR A 5 -1.63 6.95 10.98
N ILE A 6 -1.36 7.15 9.70
CA ILE A 6 -0.89 6.09 8.80
C ILE A 6 0.52 6.43 8.36
N THR A 7 1.46 5.48 8.50
CA THR A 7 2.87 5.64 8.16
C THR A 7 3.33 4.55 7.19
N ASP A 8 4.03 4.91 6.12
CA ASP A 8 4.61 3.95 5.17
C ASP A 8 6.04 3.51 5.54
N VAL A 9 6.58 2.60 4.72
CA VAL A 9 7.94 2.04 4.88
C VAL A 9 9.05 3.09 4.73
N ASP A 10 8.79 4.19 4.03
CA ASP A 10 9.74 5.29 3.81
C ASP A 10 9.63 6.36 4.92
N GLY A 11 8.74 6.16 5.89
CA GLY A 11 8.53 7.04 7.05
C GLY A 11 7.64 8.24 6.77
N LYS A 12 6.94 8.28 5.64
CA LYS A 12 5.90 9.30 5.39
C LYS A 12 4.67 8.97 6.23
N SER A 13 4.14 9.97 6.92
CA SER A 13 2.94 9.84 7.73
C SER A 13 1.86 10.85 7.32
N GLU A 14 0.61 10.41 7.33
CA GLU A 14 -0.57 11.28 7.18
C GLU A 14 -1.56 11.04 8.33
N ASN A 15 -2.33 12.07 8.68
CA ASN A 15 -3.31 12.03 9.76
C ASN A 15 -4.74 12.10 9.21
N TYR A 16 -5.62 11.27 9.76
CA TYR A 16 -7.03 11.20 9.45
C TYR A 16 -7.85 11.26 10.75
N THR A 17 -9.13 11.59 10.62
CA THR A 17 -10.08 11.51 11.73
C THR A 17 -11.31 10.70 11.31
N ALA A 18 -11.88 9.98 12.27
CA ALA A 18 -13.15 9.27 12.08
C ALA A 18 -14.04 9.40 13.31
N THR A 19 -15.35 9.22 13.11
CA THR A 19 -16.32 9.17 14.20
C THR A 19 -16.51 7.74 14.67
N VAL A 20 -16.42 7.53 15.98
CA VAL A 20 -16.71 6.22 16.59
C VAL A 20 -18.22 6.08 16.74
N THR A 21 -18.80 5.06 16.13
CA THR A 21 -20.22 4.72 16.21
C THR A 21 -20.37 3.28 16.65
N GLY A 22 -21.08 3.02 17.75
CA GLY A 22 -21.28 1.66 18.25
C GLY A 22 -19.99 0.94 18.71
N GLY A 23 -18.91 1.69 18.96
CA GLY A 23 -17.60 1.13 19.32
C GLY A 23 -16.67 0.89 18.14
N GLU A 24 -17.12 1.13 16.91
CA GLU A 24 -16.36 0.94 15.68
C GLU A 24 -16.14 2.26 14.94
N TRP A 25 -15.15 2.30 14.06
CA TRP A 25 -14.85 3.43 13.19
C TRP A 25 -14.41 2.93 11.82
N THR A 26 -14.54 3.78 10.79
CA THR A 26 -14.15 3.43 9.42
C THR A 26 -13.63 4.65 8.69
N LEU A 27 -12.59 4.48 7.88
CA LEU A 27 -12.12 5.46 6.91
C LEU A 27 -12.50 5.00 5.50
N VAL A 28 -13.20 5.83 4.74
CA VAL A 28 -13.65 5.52 3.37
C VAL A 28 -13.25 6.65 2.43
N GLY A 29 -12.77 6.29 1.23
CA GLY A 29 -12.48 7.25 0.16
C GLY A 29 -11.23 8.09 0.37
N GLN A 30 -10.32 7.68 1.25
CA GLN A 30 -9.01 8.31 1.38
C GLN A 30 -8.12 7.95 0.20
N ASP A 31 -7.31 8.90 -0.24
CA ASP A 31 -6.29 8.69 -1.26
C ASP A 31 -4.98 8.24 -0.60
N TYR A 32 -4.59 6.99 -0.87
CA TYR A 32 -3.34 6.39 -0.40
C TYR A 32 -2.26 6.32 -1.50
N SER A 33 -2.49 6.93 -2.66
CA SER A 33 -1.58 6.89 -3.80
C SER A 33 -0.20 7.45 -3.46
N ALA A 34 -0.15 8.42 -2.54
CA ALA A 34 1.08 9.13 -2.17
C ALA A 34 1.96 8.39 -1.15
N PHE A 35 1.55 7.24 -0.63
CA PHE A 35 2.37 6.36 0.21
C PHE A 35 3.20 5.40 -0.65
N ALA A 36 4.35 4.94 -0.13
CA ALA A 36 5.16 3.91 -0.78
C ALA A 36 4.45 2.54 -0.82
N GLU A 37 4.84 1.69 -1.77
CA GLU A 37 4.45 0.28 -1.79
C GLU A 37 5.06 -0.46 -0.57
N GLY A 38 4.37 -1.49 -0.10
CA GLY A 38 4.77 -2.27 1.08
C GLY A 38 3.89 -2.01 2.31
N THR A 39 4.44 -2.25 3.50
CA THR A 39 3.68 -2.20 4.75
C THR A 39 3.35 -0.77 5.16
N LEU A 40 2.07 -0.50 5.37
CA LEU A 40 1.55 0.68 6.05
C LEU A 40 1.20 0.32 7.50
N THR A 41 1.66 1.13 8.44
CA THR A 41 1.30 1.03 9.86
C THR A 41 0.21 2.04 10.17
N VAL A 42 -0.89 1.57 10.75
CA VAL A 42 -2.04 2.38 11.16
C VAL A 42 -2.04 2.46 12.69
N GLU A 43 -2.03 3.66 13.23
CA GLU A 43 -2.17 3.92 14.67
C GLU A 43 -3.43 4.74 14.92
N ALA A 44 -4.35 4.22 15.73
CA ALA A 44 -5.60 4.88 16.11
C ALA A 44 -5.56 5.27 17.59
N THR A 45 -5.90 6.52 17.89
CA THR A 45 -5.95 7.09 19.23
C THR A 45 -7.33 7.68 19.51
N VAL A 46 -7.94 7.27 20.63
CA VAL A 46 -9.19 7.83 21.14
C VAL A 46 -8.93 8.52 22.47
N THR A 47 -9.49 9.72 22.64
CA THR A 47 -9.46 10.46 23.90
C THR A 47 -10.88 10.68 24.40
N ASP A 48 -11.15 10.36 25.66
CA ASP A 48 -12.44 10.62 26.28
C ASP A 48 -12.59 12.06 26.82
N ILE A 49 -13.77 12.40 27.33
CA ILE A 49 -14.07 13.75 27.86
C ILE A 49 -13.23 14.07 29.11
N ALA A 50 -12.82 13.04 29.87
CA ALA A 50 -11.96 13.19 31.04
C ALA A 50 -10.46 13.27 30.66
N GLY A 51 -10.11 13.22 29.37
CA GLY A 51 -8.75 13.30 28.86
C GLY A 51 -7.97 11.98 28.90
N ASN A 52 -8.64 10.85 29.13
CA ASN A 52 -8.01 9.53 29.13
C ASN A 52 -7.83 9.06 27.68
N THR A 53 -6.65 8.57 27.35
CA THR A 53 -6.31 8.14 25.99
C THR A 53 -6.19 6.63 25.89
N ALA A 54 -6.69 6.06 24.80
CA ALA A 54 -6.43 4.68 24.40
C ALA A 54 -5.86 4.65 22.98
N THR A 55 -4.86 3.81 22.76
CA THR A 55 -4.19 3.65 21.46
C THR A 55 -4.28 2.20 20.99
N SER A 56 -4.34 2.00 19.67
CA SER A 56 -4.32 0.69 19.03
C SER A 56 -3.59 0.81 17.70
N SER A 57 -2.86 -0.22 17.29
CA SER A 57 -2.14 -0.25 16.03
C SER A 57 -2.45 -1.51 15.23
N ASP A 58 -2.38 -1.37 13.90
CA ASP A 58 -2.53 -2.46 12.94
C ASP A 58 -1.64 -2.21 11.72
N THR A 59 -1.50 -3.20 10.85
CA THR A 59 -0.71 -3.11 9.62
C THR A 59 -1.49 -3.60 8.41
N VAL A 60 -1.28 -2.94 7.28
CA VAL A 60 -1.85 -3.32 5.98
C VAL A 60 -0.78 -3.22 4.91
N VAL A 61 -0.83 -4.04 3.87
CA VAL A 61 0.14 -3.99 2.77
C VAL A 61 -0.47 -3.27 1.57
N LYS A 62 0.22 -2.24 1.07
CA LYS A 62 -0.04 -1.62 -0.22
C LYS A 62 0.74 -2.37 -1.30
N ASP A 63 0.00 -3.02 -2.19
CA ASP A 63 0.55 -3.74 -3.34
C ASP A 63 -0.33 -3.46 -4.56
N THR A 64 0.08 -2.47 -5.34
CA THR A 64 -0.63 -1.96 -6.52
C THR A 64 0.20 -2.10 -7.80
N LEU A 65 1.50 -2.40 -7.67
CA LEU A 65 2.39 -2.61 -8.80
C LEU A 65 2.36 -4.08 -9.24
N ALA A 66 2.20 -4.28 -10.55
CA ALA A 66 2.38 -5.58 -11.19
C ALA A 66 3.46 -5.46 -12.26
N ASP A 67 4.41 -6.39 -12.27
CA ASP A 67 5.44 -6.48 -13.31
C ASP A 67 5.11 -7.62 -14.29
N ILE A 68 5.22 -7.33 -15.59
CA ILE A 68 5.12 -8.33 -16.66
C ILE A 68 6.39 -8.21 -17.48
N SER A 69 7.19 -9.28 -17.48
CA SER A 69 8.38 -9.39 -18.31
C SER A 69 8.24 -10.47 -19.37
N VAL A 70 8.89 -10.25 -20.51
CA VAL A 70 9.09 -11.25 -21.56
C VAL A 70 10.58 -11.53 -21.66
N ASN A 71 10.95 -12.80 -21.53
CA ASN A 71 12.33 -13.22 -21.79
C ASN A 71 12.46 -13.62 -23.25
N PHE A 72 13.42 -13.04 -23.96
CA PHE A 72 13.72 -13.39 -25.34
C PHE A 72 15.07 -14.10 -25.40
N ASP A 73 15.11 -15.28 -26.01
CA ASP A 73 16.34 -15.98 -26.34
C ASP A 73 16.65 -15.75 -27.82
N GLY A 74 17.61 -14.88 -28.11
CA GLY A 74 18.11 -14.61 -29.47
C GLY A 74 19.08 -15.66 -29.98
N PHE A 75 19.16 -16.83 -29.34
CA PHE A 75 20.07 -17.93 -29.72
C PHE A 75 21.53 -17.48 -29.95
N GLY A 76 21.96 -16.44 -29.24
CA GLY A 76 23.33 -15.92 -29.27
C GLY A 76 23.58 -14.64 -30.09
N ASP A 77 22.56 -14.00 -30.68
CA ASP A 77 22.73 -12.73 -31.39
C ASP A 77 21.95 -11.52 -30.84
N GLU A 78 21.16 -11.69 -29.78
CA GLU A 78 20.36 -10.63 -29.13
C GLU A 78 19.30 -9.96 -30.02
N TYR A 79 19.05 -10.45 -31.24
CA TYR A 79 18.03 -9.92 -32.15
C TYR A 79 16.88 -10.90 -32.35
N TYR A 80 15.67 -10.36 -32.54
CA TYR A 80 14.55 -11.12 -33.09
C TYR A 80 14.49 -10.92 -34.59
N ASN A 81 14.91 -11.94 -35.33
CA ASN A 81 15.02 -11.95 -36.77
C ASN A 81 14.25 -13.16 -37.36
N SER A 82 14.36 -13.33 -38.68
CA SER A 82 13.62 -14.37 -39.40
C SER A 82 14.00 -15.80 -39.00
N ALA A 83 15.22 -16.02 -38.48
CA ALA A 83 15.68 -17.32 -38.06
C ALA A 83 14.93 -17.79 -36.81
N GLU A 84 14.73 -16.93 -35.81
CA GLU A 84 14.00 -17.27 -34.59
C GLU A 84 12.50 -17.47 -34.86
N VAL A 85 11.92 -16.68 -35.77
CA VAL A 85 10.51 -16.87 -36.22
C VAL A 85 10.29 -18.26 -36.81
N SER A 86 11.29 -18.81 -37.52
CA SER A 86 11.19 -20.13 -38.17
C SER A 86 11.47 -21.31 -37.24
N ASN A 87 12.22 -21.08 -36.15
CA ASN A 87 12.61 -22.11 -35.18
C ASN A 87 11.64 -22.27 -34.01
N GLY A 88 10.67 -21.38 -33.85
CA GLY A 88 9.49 -21.61 -33.01
C GLY A 88 9.19 -20.46 -32.04
N ALA A 89 7.92 -20.02 -32.10
CA ALA A 89 7.13 -19.82 -30.89
C ALA A 89 6.85 -21.17 -30.21
#